data_AF-A0A925SPT4-F1
#
_entry.id   AF-A0A925SPT4-F1
#
_cell.length_a   1.000
_cell.length_b   1.000
_cell.length_c   1.000
_cell.angle_alpha   90.00
_cell.angle_beta   90.00
_cell.angle_gamma   90.00
#
_symmetry.space_group_name_H-M   'P 1'
#
loop_
_entity.id
_entity.type
_entity.pdbx_description
1 polymer ?
#
loop_
_entity_poly.entity_id
_entity_poly.type
_entity_poly.pdbx_seq_one_letter_code
_entity_poly.pdbx_strand_id
1 'polypeptide(L)'
;MFIFKRLSWKLVFIFVLIIICGTSAIGYYAAYNMQDKIFSVAQEKLRSDLTVAKTYFNNKIPGSWEVKDGKLFKGNILINDIGIVDEIKEMTNDSITIFLDDVRIATTVRRPDSARVTGTKAAEEVSNTVLKSNKTFIGTAQVAGIVNQTVYEPILDDNRKVIGMFFVG
;
A
#
# COMPACT_ATOMS: atom_id res chain seq x y z
N MET A 1 41.56 29.78 -45.08
CA MET A 1 40.45 30.10 -44.14
C MET A 1 39.27 29.10 -44.18
N PHE A 2 39.06 28.32 -45.26
CA PHE A 2 37.95 27.35 -45.34
C PHE A 2 38.18 26.00 -44.62
N ILE A 3 39.42 25.52 -44.52
CA ILE A 3 39.75 24.21 -43.89
C ILE A 3 39.52 24.24 -42.36
N PHE A 4 39.84 25.36 -41.69
CA PHE A 4 39.63 25.53 -40.25
C PHE A 4 38.14 25.48 -39.86
N LYS A 5 37.23 26.06 -40.66
CA LYS A 5 35.77 25.99 -40.43
C LYS A 5 35.21 24.57 -40.53
N ARG A 6 35.78 23.72 -41.39
CA ARG A 6 35.35 22.33 -41.58
C ARG A 6 35.87 21.41 -40.47
N LEU A 7 37.00 21.74 -39.85
CA LEU A 7 37.60 21.00 -38.74
C LEU A 7 36.90 21.32 -37.40
N SER A 8 36.56 22.59 -37.16
CA SER A 8 35.87 23.01 -35.93
C SER A 8 34.48 22.39 -35.79
N TRP A 9 33.70 22.30 -36.88
CA TRP A 9 32.39 21.65 -36.85
C TRP A 9 32.45 20.15 -36.51
N LYS A 10 33.47 19.44 -37.01
CA LYS A 10 33.67 18.01 -36.68
C LYS A 10 34.01 17.81 -35.21
N LEU A 11 34.84 18.69 -34.64
CA LEU A 11 35.16 18.66 -33.21
C LEU A 11 33.93 18.96 -32.36
N VAL A 12 33.18 20.01 -32.70
CA VAL A 12 31.93 20.36 -32.00
C VAL A 12 30.94 19.18 -32.04
N PHE A 13 30.80 18.50 -33.18
CA PHE A 13 29.92 17.33 -33.30
C PHE A 13 30.35 16.19 -32.36
N ILE A 14 31.66 15.90 -32.27
CA ILE A 14 32.19 14.87 -31.36
C ILE A 14 31.90 15.23 -29.90
N PHE A 15 32.12 16.49 -29.49
CA PHE A 15 31.81 16.94 -28.13
C PHE A 15 30.33 16.81 -27.78
N VAL A 16 29.44 17.21 -28.70
CA VAL A 16 27.99 17.05 -28.51
C VAL A 16 27.62 15.57 -28.36
N LEU A 17 28.22 14.70 -29.17
CA LEU A 17 27.97 13.26 -29.11
C LEU A 17 28.44 12.65 -27.78
N ILE A 18 29.58 13.10 -27.25
CA ILE A 18 30.08 12.68 -25.92
C ILE A 18 29.12 13.15 -24.82
N ILE A 19 28.63 14.39 -24.87
CA ILE A 19 27.67 14.91 -23.88
C ILE A 19 26.36 14.12 -23.94
N ILE A 20 25.85 13.83 -25.14
CA ILE A 20 24.63 13.02 -25.31
C ILE A 20 24.84 11.61 -24.77
N CYS A 21 25.96 10.96 -25.08
CA CYS A 21 26.28 9.64 -24.55
C CYS A 21 26.41 9.66 -23.02
N GLY A 22 27.09 10.66 -22.45
CA GLY A 22 27.26 10.78 -21.00
C GLY A 22 25.94 11.02 -20.28
N THR A 23 25.12 11.94 -20.76
CA THR A 23 23.79 12.22 -20.18
C THR A 23 22.85 11.02 -20.31
N SER A 24 22.89 10.31 -21.45
CA SER A 24 22.10 9.09 -21.65
C SER A 24 22.55 7.97 -20.71
N ALA A 25 23.85 7.79 -20.51
CA ALA A 25 24.39 6.79 -19.59
C ALA A 25 24.02 7.09 -18.13
N ILE A 26 24.12 8.35 -17.70
CA ILE A 26 23.68 8.77 -16.35
C ILE A 26 22.18 8.58 -16.19
N GLY A 27 21.38 8.98 -17.19
CA GLY A 27 19.92 8.81 -17.16
C GLY A 27 19.51 7.34 -17.10
N TYR A 28 20.14 6.48 -17.90
CA TYR A 28 19.93 5.04 -17.88
C TYR A 28 20.30 4.43 -16.52
N TYR A 29 21.46 4.81 -15.97
CA TYR A 29 21.91 4.34 -14.66
C TYR A 29 20.95 4.79 -13.55
N ALA A 30 20.49 6.04 -13.58
CA ALA A 30 19.49 6.55 -12.63
C ALA A 30 18.17 5.76 -12.73
N ALA A 31 17.64 5.57 -13.93
CA ALA A 31 16.40 4.82 -14.16
C ALA A 31 16.51 3.36 -13.69
N TYR A 32 17.65 2.72 -13.92
CA TYR A 32 17.93 1.36 -13.46
C TYR A 32 17.88 1.26 -11.92
N ASN A 33 18.56 2.17 -11.22
CA ASN A 33 18.59 2.18 -9.74
C ASN A 33 17.28 2.66 -9.09
N MET A 34 16.38 3.28 -9.84
CA MET A 34 15.11 3.80 -9.30
C MET A 34 14.06 2.71 -9.08
N GLN A 35 14.09 1.59 -9.81
CA GLN A 35 13.03 0.58 -9.72
C GLN A 35 12.89 0.03 -8.30
N ASP A 36 13.98 -0.40 -7.67
CA ASP A 36 13.94 -0.95 -6.30
C ASP A 36 13.60 0.12 -5.26
N LYS A 37 14.10 1.35 -5.44
CA LYS A 37 13.81 2.47 -4.54
C LYS A 37 12.33 2.87 -4.56
N ILE A 38 11.66 2.80 -5.72
CA ILE A 38 10.24 3.15 -5.83
C ILE A 38 9.39 2.19 -4.99
N PHE A 39 9.67 0.89 -5.03
CA PHE A 39 8.92 -0.08 -4.22
C PHE A 39 9.16 0.11 -2.72
N SER A 40 10.40 0.36 -2.30
CA SER A 40 10.68 0.59 -0.88
C SER A 40 10.01 1.86 -0.35
N VAL A 41 9.97 2.94 -1.14
CA VAL A 41 9.27 4.19 -0.77
C VAL A 41 7.77 3.97 -0.67
N ALA A 42 7.16 3.23 -1.60
CA ALA A 42 5.74 2.89 -1.52
C ALA A 42 5.42 2.07 -0.26
N GLN A 43 6.26 1.09 0.08
CA GLN A 43 6.09 0.30 1.30
C GLN A 43 6.28 1.12 2.58
N GLU A 44 7.25 2.03 2.59
CA GLU A 44 7.48 2.94 3.70
C GLU A 44 6.28 3.88 3.92
N LYS A 45 5.73 4.44 2.84
CA LYS A 45 4.46 5.20 2.87
C LYS A 45 3.35 4.36 3.50
N LEU A 46 3.07 3.17 2.98
CA LEU A 46 1.98 2.33 3.48
C LEU A 46 2.16 1.94 4.96
N ARG A 47 3.39 1.71 5.43
CA ARG A 47 3.68 1.49 6.85
C ARG A 47 3.37 2.71 7.71
N SER A 48 3.73 3.90 7.23
CA SER A 48 3.42 5.17 7.88
C SER A 48 1.91 5.38 7.95
N ASP A 49 1.21 5.21 6.83
CA ASP A 49 -0.23 5.42 6.73
C ASP A 49 -1.04 4.39 7.51
N LEU A 50 -0.58 3.14 7.60
CA LEU A 50 -1.13 2.16 8.54
C LEU A 50 -1.01 2.62 9.99
N THR A 51 0.11 3.23 10.36
CA THR A 51 0.32 3.77 11.71
C THR A 51 -0.66 4.91 11.99
N VAL A 52 -0.84 5.82 11.04
CA VAL A 52 -1.83 6.90 11.11
C VAL A 52 -3.24 6.33 11.21
N ALA A 53 -3.61 5.41 10.33
CA ALA A 53 -4.91 4.76 10.28
C ALA A 53 -5.26 4.11 11.62
N LYS A 54 -4.35 3.29 12.17
CA LYS A 54 -4.55 2.62 13.47
C LYS A 54 -4.64 3.61 14.62
N THR A 55 -3.80 4.65 14.62
CA THR A 55 -3.81 5.67 15.67
C THR A 55 -5.12 6.45 15.66
N TYR A 56 -5.57 6.87 14.47
CA TYR A 56 -6.86 7.53 14.29
C TYR A 56 -8.01 6.62 14.72
N PHE A 57 -8.00 5.35 14.30
CA PHE A 57 -8.99 4.35 14.67
C PHE A 57 -9.09 4.16 16.19
N ASN A 58 -7.95 4.00 16.87
CA ASN A 58 -7.89 3.81 18.31
C ASN A 58 -8.33 5.04 19.10
N ASN A 59 -8.02 6.25 18.60
CA ASN A 59 -8.43 7.49 19.26
C ASN A 59 -9.94 7.76 19.07
N LYS A 60 -10.48 7.48 17.89
CA LYS A 60 -11.90 7.71 17.56
C LYS A 60 -12.81 6.66 18.20
N ILE A 61 -12.37 5.40 18.22
CA ILE A 61 -13.13 4.26 18.74
C ILE A 61 -12.26 3.59 19.81
N PRO A 62 -12.29 4.09 21.06
CA PRO A 62 -11.56 3.46 22.14
C PRO A 62 -12.15 2.10 22.50
N GLY A 63 -11.34 1.25 23.12
CA GLY A 63 -11.73 -0.07 23.59
C GLY A 63 -11.00 -1.21 22.87
N SER A 64 -11.13 -2.38 23.48
CA SER A 64 -10.52 -3.62 23.03
C SER A 64 -11.20 -4.18 21.80
N TRP A 65 -10.45 -4.93 20.99
CA TRP A 65 -11.04 -5.70 19.91
C TRP A 65 -11.63 -7.00 20.45
N GLU A 66 -12.83 -7.34 20.01
CA GLU A 66 -13.54 -8.53 20.47
C GLU A 66 -14.44 -9.08 19.37
N VAL A 67 -14.58 -10.40 19.31
CA VAL A 67 -15.56 -11.05 18.43
C VAL A 67 -16.75 -11.52 19.28
N LYS A 68 -17.95 -11.00 18.99
CA LYS A 68 -19.21 -11.40 19.63
C LYS A 68 -20.17 -11.90 18.56
N ASP A 69 -20.69 -13.11 18.73
CA ASP A 69 -21.66 -13.72 17.80
C ASP A 69 -21.21 -13.68 16.32
N GLY A 70 -19.92 -13.93 16.07
CA GLY A 70 -19.34 -13.91 14.72
C GLY A 70 -19.22 -12.52 14.09
N LYS A 71 -19.28 -11.45 14.90
CA LYS A 71 -19.10 -10.06 14.46
C LYS A 71 -17.95 -9.41 15.19
N LEU A 72 -17.22 -8.55 14.50
CA LEU A 72 -16.08 -7.82 15.07
C LEU A 72 -16.53 -6.52 15.72
N PHE A 73 -16.13 -6.32 16.96
CA PHE A 73 -16.36 -5.12 17.74
C PHE A 73 -15.04 -4.49 18.17
N LYS A 74 -15.07 -3.16 18.35
CA LYS A 74 -14.07 -2.43 19.13
C LYS A 74 -14.79 -1.66 20.24
N GLY A 75 -14.53 -2.05 21.48
CA GLY A 75 -15.37 -1.65 22.62
C GLY A 75 -16.82 -2.09 22.39
N ASN A 76 -17.73 -1.11 22.27
CA ASN A 76 -19.16 -1.35 22.03
C ASN A 76 -19.58 -1.10 20.57
N ILE A 77 -18.65 -0.76 19.68
CA ILE A 77 -18.95 -0.39 18.30
C ILE A 77 -18.77 -1.58 17.37
N LEU A 78 -19.82 -1.91 16.60
CA LEU A 78 -19.76 -2.88 15.53
C LEU A 78 -18.97 -2.32 14.34
N ILE A 79 -18.05 -3.12 13.79
CA ILE A 79 -17.08 -2.65 12.80
C ILE A 79 -17.57 -2.82 11.36
N ASN A 80 -18.61 -3.62 11.13
CA ASN A 80 -19.17 -3.83 9.79
C ASN A 80 -19.61 -2.50 9.14
N ASP A 81 -19.13 -2.27 7.92
CA ASP A 81 -19.44 -1.10 7.07
C ASP A 81 -19.38 0.27 7.78
N ILE A 82 -18.44 0.41 8.73
CA ILE A 82 -18.27 1.65 9.49
C ILE A 82 -17.64 2.76 8.64
N GLY A 83 -18.14 4.00 8.75
CA GLY A 83 -17.67 5.14 7.94
C GLY A 83 -16.26 5.65 8.25
N ILE A 84 -15.67 5.26 9.40
CA ILE A 84 -14.31 5.69 9.78
C ILE A 84 -13.25 5.27 8.75
N VAL A 85 -13.49 4.19 7.99
CA VAL A 85 -12.56 3.76 6.93
C VAL A 85 -12.47 4.78 5.80
N ASP A 86 -13.56 5.51 5.51
CA ASP A 86 -13.56 6.58 4.51
C ASP A 86 -12.85 7.82 5.00
N GLU A 87 -13.05 8.21 6.28
CA GLU A 87 -12.30 9.32 6.89
C GLU A 87 -10.79 9.08 6.82
N ILE A 88 -10.34 7.86 7.12
CA ILE A 88 -8.92 7.50 7.01
C ILE A 88 -8.45 7.55 5.56
N LYS A 89 -9.26 7.07 4.60
CA LYS A 89 -8.93 7.17 3.18
C LYS A 89 -8.77 8.63 2.73
N GLU A 90 -9.61 9.54 3.21
CA GLU A 90 -9.48 10.96 2.90
C GLU A 90 -8.16 11.55 3.47
N MET A 91 -7.69 11.04 4.60
CA MET A 91 -6.44 11.47 5.22
C MET A 91 -5.18 10.90 4.56
N THR A 92 -5.16 9.61 4.20
CA THR A 92 -3.96 8.91 3.71
C THR A 92 -3.92 8.78 2.18
N ASN A 93 -5.07 8.99 1.53
CA ASN A 93 -5.32 8.71 0.12
C ASN A 93 -5.07 7.23 -0.26
N ASP A 94 -5.16 6.31 0.71
CA ASP A 94 -5.04 4.88 0.51
C ASP A 94 -6.38 4.17 0.71
N SER A 95 -6.51 2.97 0.16
CA SER A 95 -7.65 2.10 0.40
C SER A 95 -7.53 1.43 1.75
N ILE A 96 -8.49 1.68 2.62
CA ILE A 96 -8.57 1.09 3.95
C ILE A 96 -9.57 -0.06 3.98
N THR A 97 -9.22 -1.14 4.67
CA THR A 97 -10.09 -2.30 4.86
C THR A 97 -9.86 -2.98 6.20
N ILE A 98 -10.95 -3.42 6.84
CA ILE A 98 -10.92 -4.29 8.02
C ILE A 98 -11.48 -5.66 7.64
N PHE A 99 -10.78 -6.70 8.10
CA PHE A 99 -11.18 -8.10 7.96
C PHE A 99 -11.49 -8.70 9.33
N LEU A 100 -12.56 -9.50 9.39
CA LEU A 100 -12.80 -10.48 10.46
C LEU A 100 -12.30 -11.82 9.92
N ASP A 101 -11.36 -12.45 10.63
CA ASP A 101 -10.55 -13.53 10.07
C ASP A 101 -10.03 -13.13 8.66
N ASP A 102 -10.36 -13.92 7.63
CA ASP A 102 -10.00 -13.67 6.24
C ASP A 102 -11.07 -12.91 5.44
N VAL A 103 -12.21 -12.57 6.05
CA VAL A 103 -13.38 -11.98 5.35
C VAL A 103 -13.46 -10.47 5.51
N ARG A 104 -13.64 -9.78 4.38
CA ARG A 104 -13.76 -8.33 4.34
C ARG A 104 -15.08 -7.84 4.95
N ILE A 105 -15.03 -7.08 6.05
CA ILE A 105 -16.23 -6.59 6.75
C ILE A 105 -16.48 -5.07 6.63
N ALA A 106 -15.43 -4.28 6.41
CA ALA A 106 -15.53 -2.83 6.19
C ALA A 106 -14.42 -2.39 5.24
N THR A 107 -14.74 -1.59 4.21
CA THR A 107 -13.76 -1.27 3.17
C THR A 107 -14.10 -0.02 2.40
N THR A 108 -13.09 0.71 1.95
CA THR A 108 -13.24 1.82 0.98
C THR A 108 -13.10 1.37 -0.47
N VAL A 109 -12.73 0.11 -0.69
CA VAL A 109 -12.63 -0.48 -2.03
C VAL A 109 -14.03 -0.66 -2.60
N ARG A 110 -14.25 -0.15 -3.81
CA ARG A 110 -15.54 -0.20 -4.50
C ARG A 110 -15.44 -0.92 -5.83
N ARG A 111 -16.53 -1.59 -6.22
CA ARG A 111 -16.74 -2.13 -7.56
C ARG A 111 -17.06 -1.00 -8.54
N PRO A 112 -17.06 -1.26 -9.87
CA PRO A 112 -17.46 -0.27 -10.87
C PRO A 112 -18.87 0.32 -10.69
N ASP A 113 -19.78 -0.42 -10.05
CA ASP A 113 -21.14 0.03 -9.70
C ASP A 113 -21.19 0.92 -8.43
N SER A 114 -20.02 1.33 -7.92
CA SER A 114 -19.84 2.10 -6.68
C SER A 114 -20.17 1.36 -5.36
N ALA A 115 -20.54 0.08 -5.40
CA ALA A 115 -20.79 -0.72 -4.20
C ALA A 115 -19.47 -1.13 -3.52
N ARG A 116 -19.43 -1.16 -2.18
CA ARG A 116 -18.26 -1.64 -1.42
C ARG A 116 -18.04 -3.15 -1.63
N VAL A 117 -16.78 -3.56 -1.69
CA VAL A 117 -16.39 -4.97 -1.95
C VAL A 117 -16.36 -5.79 -0.65
N THR A 118 -17.42 -5.79 0.15
CA THR A 118 -17.48 -6.61 1.39
C THR A 118 -17.80 -8.08 1.09
N GLY A 119 -17.54 -8.97 2.07
CA GLY A 119 -17.83 -10.41 1.99
C GLY A 119 -16.81 -11.24 1.21
N THR A 120 -15.80 -10.63 0.59
CA THR A 120 -14.73 -11.34 -0.12
C THR A 120 -13.61 -11.77 0.83
N LYS A 121 -12.94 -12.86 0.52
CA LYS A 121 -11.76 -13.32 1.26
C LYS A 121 -10.47 -12.64 0.79
N ALA A 122 -9.52 -12.49 1.71
CA ALA A 122 -8.14 -12.15 1.37
C ALA A 122 -7.44 -13.31 0.65
N ALA A 123 -6.31 -13.02 0.00
CA ALA A 123 -5.48 -14.07 -0.59
C ALA A 123 -4.98 -15.05 0.48
N GLU A 124 -4.78 -16.31 0.08
CA GLU A 124 -4.36 -17.36 1.01
C GLU A 124 -2.99 -17.07 1.64
N GLU A 125 -2.04 -16.58 0.85
CA GLU A 125 -0.72 -16.17 1.33
C GLU A 125 -0.83 -15.11 2.44
N VAL A 126 -1.61 -14.06 2.20
CA VAL A 126 -1.86 -12.99 3.19
C VAL A 126 -2.48 -13.58 4.45
N SER A 127 -3.50 -14.41 4.31
CA SER A 127 -4.19 -15.04 5.44
C SER A 127 -3.25 -15.94 6.25
N ASN A 128 -2.38 -16.70 5.58
CA ASN A 128 -1.39 -17.56 6.23
C ASN A 128 -0.32 -16.74 6.97
N THR A 129 0.17 -15.65 6.38
CA THR A 129 1.17 -14.79 7.01
C THR A 129 0.58 -14.04 8.21
N VAL A 130 -0.59 -13.44 8.05
CA VAL A 130 -1.17 -12.54 9.04
C VAL A 130 -1.95 -13.29 10.12
N LEU A 131 -2.91 -14.13 9.72
CA LEU A 131 -3.80 -14.79 10.67
C LEU A 131 -3.10 -15.98 11.35
N LYS A 132 -2.43 -16.83 10.58
CA LYS A 132 -1.81 -18.05 11.12
C LYS A 132 -0.44 -17.79 11.75
N SER A 133 0.36 -16.92 11.15
CA SER A 133 1.73 -16.67 11.62
C SER A 133 1.87 -15.43 12.50
N ASN A 134 0.79 -14.65 12.70
CA ASN A 134 0.79 -13.39 13.45
C ASN A 134 1.90 -12.43 12.98
N LYS A 135 2.07 -12.30 11.65
CA LYS A 135 3.09 -11.45 11.03
C LYS A 135 2.45 -10.44 10.09
N THR A 136 2.96 -9.22 10.08
CA THR A 136 2.57 -8.23 9.06
C THR A 136 2.98 -8.73 7.68
N PHE A 137 2.03 -8.76 6.75
CA PHE A 137 2.33 -8.97 5.33
C PHE A 137 2.56 -7.63 4.66
N ILE A 138 3.65 -7.51 3.89
CA ILE A 138 3.92 -6.36 3.03
C ILE A 138 4.35 -6.85 1.66
N GLY A 139 3.68 -6.34 0.65
CA GLY A 139 4.00 -6.65 -0.72
C GLY A 139 2.80 -6.45 -1.63
N THR A 140 2.87 -7.13 -2.75
CA THR A 140 1.87 -6.98 -3.80
C THR A 140 0.69 -7.92 -3.56
N ALA A 141 -0.54 -7.42 -3.62
CA ALA A 141 -1.75 -8.24 -3.56
C ALA A 141 -2.82 -7.76 -4.54
N GLN A 142 -3.66 -8.68 -5.01
CA GLN A 142 -4.79 -8.34 -5.88
C GLN A 142 -5.99 -7.90 -5.04
N VAL A 143 -6.47 -6.68 -5.29
CA VAL A 143 -7.61 -6.06 -4.61
C VAL A 143 -8.61 -5.61 -5.66
N ALA A 144 -9.81 -6.20 -5.64
CA ALA A 144 -10.87 -5.94 -6.62
C ALA A 144 -10.40 -6.07 -8.09
N GLY A 145 -9.51 -7.02 -8.37
CA GLY A 145 -8.98 -7.28 -9.70
C GLY A 145 -7.70 -6.51 -10.06
N ILE A 146 -7.30 -5.52 -9.24
CA ILE A 146 -6.13 -4.68 -9.49
C ILE A 146 -4.98 -5.10 -8.56
N VAL A 147 -3.78 -5.18 -9.12
CA VAL A 147 -2.55 -5.50 -8.39
C VAL A 147 -2.05 -4.22 -7.70
N ASN A 148 -2.00 -4.20 -6.36
CA ASN A 148 -1.57 -3.04 -5.57
C ASN A 148 -0.43 -3.41 -4.62
N GLN A 149 0.38 -2.42 -4.21
CA GLN A 149 1.24 -2.55 -3.03
C GLN A 149 0.37 -2.44 -1.79
N THR A 150 0.59 -3.30 -0.81
CA THR A 150 -0.34 -3.47 0.31
C THR A 150 0.39 -3.81 1.59
N VAL A 151 -0.22 -3.45 2.71
CA VAL A 151 0.18 -3.86 4.06
C VAL A 151 -1.04 -4.43 4.77
N TYR A 152 -0.85 -5.60 5.38
CA TYR A 152 -1.84 -6.22 6.25
C TYR A 152 -1.21 -6.48 7.62
N GLU A 153 -1.83 -5.97 8.68
CA GLU A 153 -1.39 -6.18 10.06
C GLU A 153 -2.44 -6.97 10.86
N PRO A 154 -2.04 -7.94 11.69
CA PRO A 154 -2.98 -8.69 12.50
C PRO A 154 -3.71 -7.79 13.51
N ILE A 155 -5.02 -7.99 13.64
CA ILE A 155 -5.83 -7.43 14.71
C ILE A 155 -5.88 -8.48 15.83
N LEU A 156 -5.49 -8.06 17.04
CA LEU A 156 -5.43 -8.92 18.22
C LEU A 156 -6.55 -8.55 19.19
N ASP A 157 -7.18 -9.57 19.79
CA ASP A 157 -8.01 -9.38 20.98
C ASP A 157 -7.15 -9.19 22.25
N ASP A 158 -7.82 -8.99 23.39
CA ASP A 158 -7.16 -8.81 24.69
C ASP A 158 -6.36 -10.04 25.14
N ASN A 159 -6.69 -11.22 24.63
CA ASN A 159 -5.97 -12.47 24.88
C ASN A 159 -4.81 -12.69 23.90
N ARG A 160 -4.46 -11.69 23.09
CA ARG A 160 -3.41 -11.75 22.04
C ARG A 160 -3.71 -12.77 20.94
N LYS A 161 -4.97 -13.18 20.78
CA LYS A 161 -5.42 -14.02 19.68
C LYS A 161 -5.63 -13.16 18.45
N VAL A 162 -5.15 -13.63 17.29
CA VAL A 162 -5.44 -12.98 16.01
C VAL A 162 -6.91 -13.26 15.64
N ILE A 163 -7.67 -12.21 15.43
CA ILE A 163 -9.12 -12.26 15.14
C ILE A 163 -9.49 -11.54 13.83
N GLY A 164 -8.51 -10.96 13.15
CA GLY A 164 -8.75 -10.22 11.92
C GLY A 164 -7.48 -9.55 11.40
N MET A 165 -7.65 -8.69 10.40
CA MET A 165 -6.55 -7.99 9.74
C MET A 165 -6.95 -6.55 9.41
N PHE A 166 -6.00 -5.64 9.58
CA PHE A 166 -6.10 -4.25 9.13
C PHE A 166 -5.30 -4.09 7.85
N PHE A 167 -5.94 -3.58 6.80
CA PHE A 167 -5.35 -3.41 5.47
C PHE A 167 -5.25 -1.94 5.07
N VAL A 168 -4.12 -1.60 4.43
CA VAL A 168 -3.86 -0.34 3.72
C VAL A 168 -3.19 -0.68 2.38
N GLY A 169 -3.62 -0.06 1.28
CA GLY A 169 -3.04 -0.25 -0.05
C GLY A 169 -3.70 0.54 -1.16
#